data_AF-A0A9D8D6S4-F1
#
_entry.id   AF-A0A9D8D6S4-F1
#
_cell.length_a   1.000
_cell.length_b   1.000
_cell.length_c   1.000
_cell.angle_alpha   90.00
_cell.angle_beta   90.00
_cell.angle_gamma   90.00
#
_symmetry.space_group_name_H-M   'P 1'
#
loop_
_entity.id
_entity.type
_entity.pdbx_description
1 polymer ?
#
loop_
_entity_poly.entity_id
_entity_poly.type
_entity_poly.pdbx_seq_one_letter_code
_entity_poly.pdbx_strand_id
1 'polypeptide(L)' 'MAEGQGVSAEASAAPEPPEPGLDPHRVLEVHREARPEVIEAAFTVLREIACRDERDGARQIVRLTWARRVLLDP' A
#
# COMPACT_ATOMS: atom_id res chain seq x y z
N MET A 1 -16.72 -26.59 32.76
CA MET A 1 -15.58 -27.20 32.03
C MET A 1 -15.47 -26.48 30.69
N ALA A 2 -14.27 -25.99 30.37
CA ALA A 2 -13.84 -25.26 29.17
C ALA A 2 -14.60 -23.93 28.89
N GLU A 3 -14.05 -22.77 29.28
CA GLU A 3 -13.12 -21.93 28.46
C GLU A 3 -13.86 -21.31 27.26
N GLY A 4 -14.04 -19.99 27.12
CA GLY A 4 -13.21 -18.88 27.57
C GLY A 4 -12.44 -18.32 26.36
N GLN A 5 -12.66 -17.03 26.07
CA GLN A 5 -11.94 -16.20 25.08
C GLN A 5 -12.07 -16.58 23.60
N GLY A 6 -12.30 -15.65 22.68
CA GLY A 6 -12.38 -14.20 22.76
C GLY A 6 -12.66 -13.68 21.36
N VAL A 7 -13.67 -12.82 21.26
CA VAL A 7 -13.80 -11.69 20.34
C VAL A 7 -12.87 -11.72 19.12
N SER A 8 -13.51 -11.88 17.96
CA SER A 8 -13.03 -11.52 16.63
C SER A 8 -12.17 -10.25 16.66
N ALA A 9 -10.87 -10.41 16.58
CA ALA A 9 -9.93 -9.33 16.31
C ALA A 9 -9.44 -9.43 14.85
N GLU A 10 -10.35 -9.64 13.90
CA GLU A 10 -10.15 -9.15 12.54
C GLU A 10 -10.46 -7.66 12.52
N ALA A 11 -9.75 -6.90 13.37
CA ALA A 11 -9.60 -5.48 13.15
C ALA A 11 -8.74 -5.40 11.88
N SER A 12 -9.38 -5.14 10.74
CA SER A 12 -8.71 -4.76 9.49
C SER A 12 -7.95 -3.47 9.78
N ALA A 13 -6.77 -3.60 10.37
CA ALA A 13 -5.87 -2.51 10.61
C ALA A 13 -5.24 -2.19 9.26
N ALA A 14 -5.44 -0.95 8.79
CA ALA A 14 -4.75 -0.45 7.62
C ALA A 14 -3.25 -0.81 7.73
N PRO A 15 -2.63 -1.32 6.65
CA PRO A 15 -1.26 -1.83 6.71
C PRO A 15 -0.31 -0.72 7.15
N GLU A 16 0.58 -1.03 8.09
CA GLU A 16 1.56 -0.06 8.60
C GLU A 16 2.47 0.44 7.47
N PRO A 17 2.82 1.74 7.44
CA PRO A 17 3.71 2.29 6.43
C PRO A 17 5.12 1.72 6.58
N PRO A 18 5.82 1.43 5.47
CA PRO A 18 7.17 0.88 5.52
C PRO A 18 8.20 1.88 6.10
N GLU A 19 7.91 3.19 6.04
CA GLU A 19 8.70 4.24 6.67
C GLU A 19 7.76 5.33 7.23
N PRO A 20 8.13 5.99 8.33
CA PRO A 20 7.27 6.97 8.99
C PRO A 20 7.00 8.18 8.09
N GLY A 21 5.75 8.66 8.09
CA GLY A 21 5.34 9.86 7.36
C GLY A 21 5.09 9.68 5.86
N LEU A 22 5.04 8.43 5.37
CA LEU A 22 4.68 8.16 3.98
C LEU A 22 3.22 8.52 3.69
N ASP A 23 2.99 9.30 2.64
CA ASP A 23 1.65 9.57 2.08
C ASP A 23 1.43 8.63 0.88
N PRO A 24 0.41 7.73 0.91
CA PRO A 24 0.18 6.77 -0.15
C PRO A 24 -0.18 7.42 -1.49
N HIS A 25 -0.85 8.58 -1.47
CA HIS A 25 -1.18 9.31 -2.70
C HIS A 25 0.08 9.90 -3.35
N ARG A 26 1.04 10.35 -2.54
CA ARG A 26 2.33 10.85 -3.03
C ARG A 26 3.20 9.74 -3.58
N VAL A 27 3.19 8.57 -2.93
CA VAL A 27 3.95 7.40 -3.38
C VAL A 27 3.49 6.91 -4.75
N LEU A 28 2.18 6.92 -5.03
CA LEU A 28 1.64 6.57 -6.34
C LEU A 28 1.51 7.76 -7.31
N GLU A 29 1.92 8.96 -6.89
CA GLU A 29 1.79 10.19 -7.68
C GLU A 29 0.35 10.46 -8.19
N VAL A 30 -0.65 10.15 -7.37
CA VAL A 30 -2.07 10.33 -7.70
C VAL A 30 -2.74 11.40 -6.85
N HIS A 31 -3.89 11.90 -7.31
CA HIS A 31 -4.75 12.79 -6.52
C HIS A 31 -5.39 12.05 -5.33
N ARG A 32 -5.79 12.79 -4.30
CA ARG A 32 -6.51 12.24 -3.13
C ARG A 32 -7.85 11.61 -3.46
N GLU A 33 -8.47 12.09 -4.54
CA GLU A 33 -9.76 11.61 -5.07
C GLU A 33 -9.58 10.69 -6.28
N ALA A 34 -8.38 10.14 -6.47
CA ALA A 34 -8.12 9.22 -7.58
C ALA A 34 -9.03 7.99 -7.47
N ARG A 35 -9.64 7.63 -8.60
CA ARG A 35 -10.46 6.43 -8.68
C ARG A 35 -9.59 5.16 -8.61
N PRO A 36 -10.14 4.01 -8.20
CA PRO A 36 -9.43 2.73 -8.15
C PRO A 36 -8.67 2.38 -9.45
N GLU A 37 -9.27 2.65 -10.61
CA GLU A 37 -8.65 2.34 -11.90
C GLU A 37 -7.40 3.21 -12.17
N VAL A 38 -7.40 4.45 -11.67
CA VAL A 38 -6.26 5.37 -11.76
C VAL A 38 -5.14 4.93 -10.82
N ILE A 39 -5.49 4.49 -9.61
CA ILE A 39 -4.54 3.94 -8.62
C ILE A 39 -3.83 2.71 -9.19
N GLU A 40 -4.57 1.78 -9.79
CA GLU A 40 -4.03 0.56 -10.41
C GLU A 40 -3.11 0.85 -11.61
N ALA A 41 -3.51 1.80 -12.46
CA ALA A 41 -2.72 2.22 -13.60
C ALA A 41 -1.39 2.86 -13.15
N ALA A 42 -1.45 3.77 -12.17
CA ALA A 42 -0.27 4.42 -11.61
C ALA A 42 0.69 3.41 -10.96
N PHE A 43 0.16 2.50 -10.14
CA PHE A 43 0.95 1.42 -9.55
C PHE A 43 1.68 0.59 -10.62
N THR A 44 0.97 0.19 -11.68
CA THR A 44 1.56 -0.64 -12.74
C THR A 44 2.75 0.06 -13.41
N VAL A 45 2.58 1.32 -13.80
CA VAL A 45 3.64 2.10 -14.46
C VAL A 45 4.83 2.31 -13.53
N LEU A 46 4.59 2.75 -12.29
CA LEU A 46 5.66 3.03 -11.33
C LEU A 46 6.40 1.76 -10.91
N ARG A 47 5.71 0.62 -10.80
CA ARG A 47 6.33 -0.66 -10.48
C ARG A 47 7.26 -1.12 -11.61
N GLU A 48 6.84 -0.97 -12.87
CA GLU A 48 7.69 -1.29 -14.03
C GLU A 48 8.96 -0.43 -14.07
N ILE A 49 8.84 0.87 -13.75
CA ILE A 49 9.99 1.77 -13.63
C ILE A 49 10.91 1.29 -12.49
N ALA A 50 10.36 1.01 -11.32
CA ALA A 50 11.12 0.54 -10.17
C ALA A 50 11.81 -0.82 -10.42
N CYS A 51 11.18 -1.73 -11.16
CA CYS A 51 11.80 -3.01 -11.53
C CYS A 51 13.05 -2.86 -12.40
N ARG A 52 13.20 -1.72 -13.11
CA ARG A 52 14.37 -1.40 -13.94
C ARG A 52 15.44 -0.61 -13.17
N ASP A 53 15.15 -0.20 -11.94
CA ASP A 53 16.10 0.51 -11.08
C ASP A 53 16.89 -0.48 -10.21
N GLU A 54 18.15 -0.69 -10.55
CA GLU A 54 19.03 -1.63 -9.86
C GLU A 54 19.52 -1.14 -8.49
N ARG A 55 19.36 0.14 -8.17
CA ARG A 55 19.87 0.73 -6.91
C ARG A 55 18.80 0.71 -5.82
N ASP A 56 17.63 1.26 -6.14
CA ASP A 56 16.56 1.50 -5.15
C ASP A 56 15.23 0.83 -5.51
N GLY A 57 15.17 0.08 -6.61
CA GLY A 57 13.94 -0.53 -7.12
C GLY A 57 13.20 -1.40 -6.11
N ALA A 58 13.91 -2.25 -5.37
CA ALA A 58 13.30 -3.12 -4.36
C ALA A 58 12.59 -2.32 -3.26
N ARG A 59 13.22 -1.25 -2.75
CA ARG A 59 12.62 -0.38 -1.73
C ARG A 59 11.41 0.35 -2.30
N GLN A 60 11.50 0.82 -3.54
CA GLN A 60 10.41 1.51 -4.21
C GLN A 60 9.20 0.59 -4.43
N ILE A 61 9.40 -0.66 -4.84
CA ILE A 61 8.33 -1.66 -5.01
C ILE A 61 7.58 -1.90 -3.70
N VAL A 62 8.28 -1.96 -2.56
CA VAL A 62 7.63 -2.12 -1.24
C VAL A 62 6.71 -0.93 -0.94
N ARG A 63 7.18 0.30 -1.16
CA ARG A 63 6.37 1.52 -0.96
C ARG A 63 5.15 1.54 -1.88
N LEU A 64 5.33 1.24 -3.16
CA LEU A 64 4.26 1.21 -4.16
C LEU A 64 3.20 0.16 -3.81
N THR A 65 3.63 -1.02 -3.38
CA THR A 65 2.73 -2.12 -2.99
C THR A 65 1.91 -1.76 -1.76
N TRP A 66 2.57 -1.16 -0.75
CA TRP A 66 1.88 -0.65 0.44
C TRP A 66 0.85 0.42 0.08
N ALA A 67 1.24 1.43 -0.71
CA ALA A 67 0.35 2.53 -1.08
C ALA A 67 -0.87 2.04 -1.87
N ARG A 68 -0.68 1.12 -2.82
CA ARG A 68 -1.79 0.49 -3.56
C ARG A 68 -2.76 -0.20 -2.61
N ARG A 69 -2.26 -0.95 -1.63
CA ARG A 69 -3.11 -1.66 -0.67
C ARG A 69 -3.93 -0.68 0.17
N VAL A 70 -3.30 0.36 0.73
CA VAL A 70 -3.99 1.38 1.54
C VAL A 70 -5.09 2.09 0.75
N LEU A 71 -4.85 2.42 -0.52
CA LEU A 71 -5.81 3.21 -1.30
C LEU A 71 -6.96 2.39 -1.90
N LEU A 72 -6.78 1.07 -2.07
CA LEU A 72 -7.80 0.18 -2.63
C LEU A 72 -8.58 -0.57 -1.55
N ASP A 73 -8.03 -0.70 -0.35
CA ASP A 73 -8.64 -1.35 0.82
C ASP A 73 -8.60 -0.38 2.03
N PRO A 74 -9.43 0.69 2.00
CA PRO A 74 -9.43 1.75 3.01
C PRO A 74 -10.12 1.38 4.32
#